data_AF-A0A960PAW5-F1
#
_entry.id   AF-A0A960PAW5-F1
#
_cell.length_a   1.000
_cell.length_b   1.000
_cell.length_c   1.000
_cell.angle_alpha   90.00
_cell.angle_beta   90.00
_cell.angle_gamma   90.00
#
_symmetry.space_group_name_H-M   'P 1'
#
loop_
_entity.id
_entity.type
_entity.pdbx_description
1 polymer ?
#
loop_
_entity_poly.entity_id
_entity_poly.type
_entity_poly.pdbx_seq_one_letter_code
_entity_poly.pdbx_strand_id
1 'polypeptide(L)'
;GEKLITSPREGYISRINADDIGRAAAMLGAGRERMDQQIDPAVGIILQAKVGDMVQAGQGLCALYYTDDTHLAEAEQLVEDAFRLSSNPPEQRDLVLDLVQ
;
A
#
# COMPACT_ATOMS: atom_id res chain seq x y z
N GLY A 1 -12.35 6.82 9.57
CA GLY A 1 -13.05 6.12 8.48
C GLY A 1 -12.20 5.01 7.95
N GLU A 2 -12.78 4.23 7.04
CA GLU A 2 -12.09 3.21 6.25
C GLU A 2 -12.38 3.49 4.77
N LYS A 3 -11.36 3.40 3.93
CA LYS A 3 -11.50 3.47 2.46
C LYS A 3 -10.83 2.26 1.82
N LEU A 4 -11.57 1.56 0.98
CA LEU A 4 -11.07 0.43 0.20
C LEU A 4 -10.52 0.93 -1.14
N ILE A 5 -9.27 0.59 -1.45
CA ILE A 5 -8.68 0.76 -2.78
C ILE A 5 -8.89 -0.54 -3.55
N THR A 6 -9.43 -0.43 -4.76
CA THR A 6 -9.74 -1.59 -5.60
C THR A 6 -8.93 -1.57 -6.88
N SER A 7 -8.70 -2.75 -7.45
CA SER A 7 -7.97 -2.88 -8.69
C SER A 7 -8.78 -2.33 -9.86
N PRO A 8 -8.24 -1.44 -10.70
CA PRO A 8 -8.98 -0.91 -11.85
C PRO A 8 -9.17 -1.95 -12.97
N ARG A 9 -8.39 -3.04 -12.96
CA ARG A 9 -8.41 -4.09 -13.96
C ARG A 9 -7.95 -5.43 -13.40
N GLU A 10 -8.18 -6.50 -14.14
CA GLU A 10 -7.58 -7.79 -13.81
C GLU A 10 -6.07 -7.84 -14.12
N GLY A 11 -5.35 -8.67 -13.39
CA GLY A 11 -3.93 -8.93 -13.60
C GLY A 11 -3.21 -9.42 -12.35
N TYR A 12 -1.92 -9.70 -12.48
CA TYR A 12 -1.05 -10.06 -11.37
C TYR A 12 -0.41 -8.82 -10.76
N ILE A 13 -0.36 -8.74 -9.45
CA ILE A 13 0.41 -7.70 -8.76
C ILE A 13 1.90 -7.98 -8.97
N SER A 14 2.54 -7.20 -9.82
CA SER A 14 3.97 -7.34 -10.14
C SER A 14 4.87 -6.55 -9.20
N ARG A 15 4.34 -5.49 -8.58
CA ARG A 15 5.06 -4.66 -7.62
C ARG A 15 4.08 -3.90 -6.73
N ILE A 16 4.48 -3.72 -5.47
CA ILE A 16 3.91 -2.76 -4.53
C ILE A 16 5.08 -1.88 -4.07
N ASN A 17 5.02 -0.57 -4.29
CA ASN A 17 6.06 0.35 -3.81
C ASN A 17 5.88 0.62 -2.32
N ALA A 18 6.70 -0.02 -1.48
CA ALA A 18 6.62 0.13 -0.03
C ALA A 18 6.89 1.56 0.46
N ASP A 19 7.71 2.34 -0.26
CA ASP A 19 7.99 3.74 0.12
C ASP A 19 6.75 4.60 -0.06
N ASP A 20 6.03 4.46 -1.18
CA ASP A 20 4.79 5.17 -1.44
C ASP A 20 3.68 4.77 -0.44
N ILE A 21 3.58 3.48 -0.10
CA ILE A 21 2.67 3.01 0.95
C ILE A 21 3.03 3.64 2.31
N GLY A 22 4.31 3.67 2.67
CA GLY A 22 4.76 4.27 3.93
C GLY A 22 4.49 5.77 3.99
N ARG A 23 4.74 6.48 2.89
CA ARG A 23 4.44 7.92 2.75
C ARG A 23 2.94 8.19 2.84
N ALA A 24 2.10 7.40 2.17
CA ALA A 24 0.65 7.53 2.27
C ALA A 24 0.16 7.29 3.71
N ALA A 25 0.68 6.28 4.40
CA ALA A 25 0.36 6.04 5.80
C ALA A 25 0.77 7.23 6.70
N ALA A 26 1.96 7.82 6.45
CA ALA A 26 2.41 9.00 7.18
C ALA A 26 1.49 10.22 6.94
N MET A 27 1.05 10.45 5.70
CA MET A 27 0.11 11.52 5.34
C MET A 27 -1.24 11.39 6.06
N LEU A 28 -1.69 10.17 6.31
CA LEU A 28 -2.93 9.93 7.05
C LEU A 28 -2.76 10.10 8.58
N GLY A 29 -1.52 10.21 9.08
CA GLY A 29 -1.22 10.35 10.52
C GLY A 29 -0.62 9.12 11.20
N ALA A 30 -0.23 8.07 10.45
CA ALA A 30 0.44 6.88 11.02
C ALA A 30 1.93 7.12 11.32
N GLY A 31 2.45 8.32 11.02
CA GLY A 31 3.86 8.69 11.18
C GLY A 31 4.07 9.82 12.19
N ARG A 32 5.34 10.00 12.60
CA ARG A 32 5.79 11.20 13.33
C ARG A 32 6.50 12.12 12.35
N GLU A 33 5.90 13.25 12.03
CA GLU A 33 6.60 14.36 11.36
C GLU A 33 7.54 15.09 12.34
N ARG A 34 7.27 15.00 13.65
CA ARG A 34 8.09 15.58 14.72
C ARG A 34 8.31 14.60 15.86
N MET A 35 9.46 14.70 16.54
CA MET A 35 9.84 13.83 17.66
C MET A 35 8.79 13.77 18.79
N ASP A 36 8.04 14.84 18.98
CA ASP A 36 7.01 15.04 20.00
C ASP A 36 5.58 14.71 19.55
N GLN A 37 5.38 14.27 18.30
CA GLN A 37 4.05 14.01 17.77
C GLN A 37 3.49 12.67 18.26
N GLN A 38 2.25 12.71 18.76
CA GLN A 38 1.50 11.54 19.15
C GLN A 38 1.03 10.80 17.88
N ILE A 39 1.41 9.53 17.73
CA ILE A 39 0.97 8.68 16.61
C ILE A 39 -0.48 8.28 16.89
N ASP A 40 -1.34 8.35 15.88
CA ASP A 40 -2.68 7.79 15.97
C ASP A 40 -2.63 6.29 15.61
N PRO A 41 -2.82 5.38 16.58
CA PRO A 41 -2.78 3.95 16.32
C PRO A 41 -3.99 3.45 15.51
N ALA A 42 -5.03 4.26 15.32
CA ALA A 42 -6.18 3.92 14.49
C ALA A 42 -5.96 4.19 13.00
N VAL A 43 -4.84 4.83 12.63
CA VAL A 43 -4.49 5.16 11.25
C VAL A 43 -3.50 4.15 10.69
N GLY A 44 -3.68 3.76 9.43
CA GLY A 44 -2.73 2.90 8.74
C GLY A 44 -3.26 2.35 7.42
N ILE A 45 -2.45 1.50 6.79
CA ILE A 45 -2.80 0.82 5.54
C ILE A 45 -2.65 -0.68 5.75
N ILE A 46 -3.71 -1.44 5.47
CA ILE A 46 -3.69 -2.91 5.50
C ILE A 46 -3.73 -3.41 4.06
N LEU A 47 -2.66 -4.06 3.61
CA LEU A 47 -2.61 -4.73 2.31
C LEU A 47 -3.48 -6.00 2.35
N GLN A 48 -4.41 -6.11 1.40
CA GLN A 48 -5.27 -7.28 1.22
C GLN A 48 -4.74 -8.22 0.13
N ALA A 49 -3.92 -7.69 -0.79
CA ALA A 49 -3.27 -8.43 -1.85
C ALA A 49 -1.75 -8.18 -1.82
N LYS A 50 -0.97 -9.20 -2.19
CA LYS A 50 0.51 -9.17 -2.20
C LYS A 50 1.05 -9.33 -3.62
N VAL A 51 2.33 -9.01 -3.80
CA VAL A 51 3.06 -9.30 -5.04
C VAL A 51 2.94 -10.78 -5.38
N GLY A 52 2.55 -11.08 -6.63
CA GLY A 52 2.29 -12.43 -7.13
C GLY A 52 0.81 -12.83 -7.12
N ASP A 53 -0.05 -12.14 -6.38
CA ASP A 53 -1.48 -12.44 -6.38
C ASP A 53 -2.13 -12.02 -7.70
N MET A 54 -3.06 -12.84 -8.20
CA MET A 54 -3.99 -12.47 -9.26
C MET A 54 -5.17 -11.72 -8.65
N VAL A 55 -5.52 -10.57 -9.23
CA VAL A 55 -6.68 -9.77 -8.83
C VAL A 55 -7.63 -9.54 -10.01
N GLN A 56 -8.92 -9.38 -9.72
CA GLN A 56 -9.94 -8.96 -10.68
C GLN A 56 -10.20 -7.45 -10.62
N ALA A 57 -10.80 -6.90 -11.67
CA ALA A 57 -11.31 -5.53 -11.63
C ALA A 57 -12.33 -5.37 -10.49
N GLY A 58 -12.18 -4.33 -9.66
CA GLY A 58 -12.99 -4.07 -8.48
C GLY A 58 -12.57 -4.88 -7.23
N GLN A 59 -11.59 -5.78 -7.31
CA GLN A 59 -11.11 -6.52 -6.15
C GLN A 59 -10.26 -5.62 -5.23
N GLY A 60 -10.43 -5.76 -3.92
CA GLY A 60 -9.68 -5.01 -2.91
C GLY A 60 -8.16 -5.27 -2.97
N LEU A 61 -7.39 -4.18 -3.04
CA LEU A 61 -5.92 -4.20 -2.98
C LEU A 61 -5.43 -3.91 -1.57
N CYS A 62 -6.01 -2.89 -0.93
CA CYS A 62 -5.72 -2.51 0.44
C CYS A 62 -6.84 -1.63 1.03
N ALA A 63 -6.85 -1.51 2.35
CA ALA A 63 -7.73 -0.62 3.10
C ALA A 63 -6.92 0.47 3.80
N LEU A 64 -7.34 1.73 3.64
CA LEU A 64 -6.82 2.90 4.34
C LEU A 64 -7.71 3.16 5.55
N TYR A 65 -7.10 3.23 6.73
CA TYR A 65 -7.74 3.67 7.97
C TYR A 65 -7.23 5.07 8.31
N TYR A 66 -8.13 5.98 8.59
CA TYR A 66 -7.83 7.40 8.80
C TYR A 66 -8.75 8.00 9.86
N THR A 67 -8.31 9.01 10.59
CA THR A 67 -9.16 9.74 11.56
C THR A 67 -9.53 11.14 11.08
N ASP A 68 -8.74 11.69 10.16
CA ASP A 68 -9.00 12.93 9.42
C ASP A 68 -8.96 12.68 7.90
N ASP A 69 -9.79 13.36 7.13
CA ASP A 69 -9.91 13.20 5.68
C ASP A 69 -9.17 14.28 4.87
N THR A 70 -8.53 15.26 5.54
CA THR A 70 -7.78 16.36 4.89
C THR A 70 -6.80 15.89 3.81
N HIS A 71 -6.04 14.82 4.06
CA HIS A 71 -5.05 14.27 3.13
C HIS A 71 -5.47 12.96 2.46
N LEU A 72 -6.74 12.55 2.65
CA LEU A 72 -7.20 11.24 2.18
C LEU A 72 -7.09 11.09 0.67
N ALA A 73 -7.50 12.10 -0.10
CA ALA A 73 -7.45 12.03 -1.57
C ALA A 73 -6.02 11.89 -2.12
N GLU A 74 -5.05 12.59 -1.51
CA GLU A 74 -3.65 12.49 -1.92
C GLU A 74 -3.05 11.14 -1.52
N ALA A 75 -3.40 10.63 -0.33
CA ALA A 75 -2.99 9.31 0.12
C ALA A 75 -3.59 8.20 -0.76
N GLU A 76 -4.85 8.30 -1.17
CA GLU A 76 -5.51 7.38 -2.11
C GLU A 76 -4.74 7.31 -3.43
N GLN A 77 -4.46 8.47 -4.05
CA GLN A 77 -3.74 8.53 -5.32
C GLN A 77 -2.34 7.92 -5.21
N LEU A 78 -1.63 8.24 -4.12
CA LEU A 78 -0.30 7.71 -3.89
C LEU A 78 -0.29 6.19 -3.70
N VAL A 79 -1.30 5.66 -3.00
CA VAL A 79 -1.48 4.21 -2.83
C VAL A 79 -1.80 3.54 -4.16
N GLU A 80 -2.69 4.12 -4.99
CA GLU A 80 -2.99 3.59 -6.32
C GLU A 80 -1.73 3.53 -7.19
N ASP A 81 -0.91 4.58 -7.16
CA ASP A 81 0.34 4.67 -7.90
C ASP A 81 1.42 3.69 -7.38
N ALA A 82 1.29 3.22 -6.14
CA ALA A 82 2.19 2.23 -5.56
C ALA A 82 2.01 0.83 -6.17
N PHE A 83 0.83 0.51 -6.72
CA PHE A 83 0.56 -0.79 -7.32
C PHE A 83 0.95 -0.84 -8.81
N ARG A 84 1.52 -1.96 -9.24
CA ARG A 84 1.73 -2.29 -10.65
C ARG A 84 1.15 -3.65 -10.98
N LEU A 85 0.35 -3.69 -12.03
CA LEU A 85 -0.29 -4.91 -12.54
C LEU A 85 0.35 -5.36 -13.86
N SER A 86 0.63 -6.65 -13.98
CA SER A 86 1.12 -7.32 -15.19
C SER A 86 0.12 -8.36 -15.67
N SER A 87 0.16 -8.69 -16.96
CA SER A 87 -0.70 -9.73 -17.54
C SER A 87 -0.20 -11.16 -17.19
N ASN A 88 1.09 -11.29 -16.89
CA ASN A 88 1.73 -12.55 -16.51
C ASN A 88 2.18 -12.50 -15.04
N PRO A 89 2.26 -13.65 -14.34
CA PRO A 89 2.78 -13.70 -12.98
C PRO A 89 4.23 -13.20 -12.92
N PRO A 90 4.61 -12.38 -11.92
CA PRO A 90 5.97 -11.90 -11.77
C PRO A 90 6.93 -13.07 -11.45
N GLU A 91 8.18 -12.96 -11.91
CA GLU A 91 9.23 -13.89 -11.50
C GLU A 91 9.41 -13.82 -9.98
N GLN A 92 9.33 -14.98 -9.30
CA GLN A 92 9.62 -15.06 -7.88
C GLN A 92 11.10 -14.72 -7.67
N ARG A 93 11.38 -13.62 -6.98
CA ARG A 93 12.74 -13.33 -6.49
C ARG A 93 12.94 -14.12 -5.20
N ASP A 94 13.98 -14.95 -5.17
CA ASP A 94 14.42 -15.61 -3.94
C ASP A 94 14.75 -14.54 -2.88
N LEU A 95 14.13 -14.65 -1.70
CA LEU A 95 14.25 -13.69 -0.59
C LEU A 95 15.57 -13.79 0.19
N VAL A 96 16.57 -14.52 -0.31
CA VAL A 96 17.89 -14.66 0.33
C VAL A 96 18.91 -13.88 -0.48
N LEU A 97 19.18 -12.65 -0.05
CA LEU A 97 20.43 -11.97 -0.40
C LEU A 97 21.51 -12.53 0.53
N ASP A 98 22.55 -13.11 -0.07
CA ASP A 98 23.69 -13.80 0.52
C ASP A 98 24.02 -13.52 2.00
N LEU A 99 24.39 -14.59 2.71
CA LEU A 99 25.05 -14.49 4.01
C LEU A 99 26.46 -13.90 3.80
N VAL A 100 26.68 -12.68 4.29
CA VAL A 100 28.04 -12.12 4.36
C VAL A 100 28.82 -12.90 5.43
N GLN A 101 29.87 -13.64 5.02
CA GLN A 101 30.82 -14.30 5.92
C GLN A 101 31.98 -13.37 6.30
#